data_AF-A0A834DKD8-F1
#
_entry.id   AF-A0A834DKD8-F1
#
_cell.length_a   1.000
_cell.length_b   1.000
_cell.length_c   1.000
_cell.angle_alpha   90.00
_cell.angle_beta   90.00
_cell.angle_gamma   90.00
#
_symmetry.space_group_name_H-M   'P 1'
#
loop_
_entity.id
_entity.type
_entity.pdbx_description
1 polymer ?
#
loop_
_entity_poly.entity_id
_entity_poly.type
_entity_poly.pdbx_seq_one_letter_code
_entity_poly.pdbx_strand_id
1 'polypeptide(L)'
;MGLPPPSSKSSRPPAMGTCPAPTVEPTDLPVTECETLLEDVLRPLEQALDDCHGHTKKQVCDDISRRLALLQEQWVGGKLSTPVKKRMALLVQELSNHRWDAADDIHRSLMVDHVTEVSQWMVGVKRLIAEKRSLSSEETATATTEENQTTPGVQQDP
;
A
#
# COMPACT_ATOMS: atom_id res chain seq x y z
N MET A 1 -52.76 47.69 26.92
CA MET A 1 -51.93 48.80 26.43
C MET A 1 -50.67 48.17 25.81
N GLY A 2 -50.31 48.23 24.53
CA GLY A 2 -50.88 48.84 23.33
C GLY A 2 -49.96 48.56 22.13
N LEU A 3 -50.60 48.34 20.97
CA LEU A 3 -50.23 48.60 19.57
C LEU A 3 -49.06 47.86 18.84
N PRO A 4 -49.18 47.67 17.50
CA PRO A 4 -48.42 46.70 16.68
C PRO A 4 -47.48 47.40 15.62
N PRO A 5 -47.14 46.84 14.43
CA PRO A 5 -45.80 46.77 13.82
C PRO A 5 -45.46 47.93 12.83
N PRO A 6 -44.35 47.85 12.06
CA PRO A 6 -44.55 47.79 10.61
C PRO A 6 -43.57 46.92 9.80
N SER A 7 -44.13 46.42 8.71
CA SER A 7 -43.46 45.81 7.55
C SER A 7 -42.88 46.92 6.65
N SER A 8 -41.60 46.83 6.27
CA SER A 8 -41.00 47.68 5.23
C SER A 8 -40.42 46.83 4.11
N LYS A 9 -40.73 47.28 2.91
CA LYS A 9 -40.62 46.63 1.61
C LYS A 9 -39.64 47.43 0.76
N SER A 10 -38.89 46.70 -0.07
CA SER A 10 -38.11 47.17 -1.22
C SER A 10 -36.83 47.98 -0.94
N SER A 11 -35.68 47.49 -1.43
CA SER A 11 -35.08 48.03 -2.67
C SER A 11 -33.77 47.33 -3.05
N ARG A 12 -33.67 47.01 -4.34
CA ARG A 12 -32.51 46.61 -5.15
C ARG A 12 -32.08 47.85 -5.98
N PRO A 13 -30.94 47.95 -6.71
CA PRO A 13 -29.50 47.63 -6.53
C PRO A 13 -28.64 48.95 -6.61
N PRO A 14 -27.32 49.00 -6.97
CA PRO A 14 -26.73 48.57 -8.25
C PRO A 14 -25.41 47.77 -8.14
N ALA A 15 -25.02 47.24 -9.30
CA ALA A 15 -23.77 46.55 -9.58
C ALA A 15 -22.56 47.50 -9.62
N MET A 16 -21.38 46.85 -9.65
CA MET A 16 -20.09 47.31 -10.20
C MET A 16 -19.04 47.76 -9.18
N GLY A 17 -17.89 47.08 -9.19
CA GLY A 17 -16.67 47.59 -8.57
C GLY A 17 -15.68 46.52 -8.09
N THR A 18 -14.95 45.92 -9.02
CA THR A 18 -13.52 45.56 -8.96
C THR A 18 -12.94 45.01 -7.65
N CYS A 19 -12.48 43.76 -7.70
CA CYS A 19 -11.13 43.30 -7.31
C CYS A 19 -11.06 41.78 -7.45
N PRO A 20 -10.33 41.19 -8.42
CA PRO A 20 -9.94 39.79 -8.32
C PRO A 20 -8.73 39.73 -7.38
N ALA A 21 -8.99 39.60 -6.08
CA ALA A 21 -8.02 38.91 -5.24
C ALA A 21 -8.01 37.45 -5.71
N PRO A 22 -6.86 36.77 -5.83
CA PRO A 22 -6.86 35.33 -5.93
C PRO A 22 -7.38 34.83 -4.58
N THR A 23 -8.70 34.62 -4.51
CA THR A 23 -9.30 33.69 -3.58
C THR A 23 -8.59 32.38 -3.86
N VAL A 24 -7.59 32.08 -3.04
CA VAL A 24 -7.18 30.71 -2.78
C VAL A 24 -8.45 30.04 -2.33
N GLU A 25 -9.12 29.40 -3.29
CA GLU A 25 -10.04 28.34 -3.02
C GLU A 25 -9.31 27.48 -1.98
N PRO A 26 -9.87 27.26 -0.77
CA PRO A 26 -9.55 26.03 -0.10
C PRO A 26 -10.05 25.00 -1.10
N THR A 27 -9.12 24.47 -1.88
CA THR A 27 -9.21 23.13 -2.43
C THR A 27 -9.35 22.23 -1.21
N ASP A 28 -10.57 22.24 -0.65
CA ASP A 28 -11.23 21.08 -0.12
C ASP A 28 -11.33 20.19 -1.35
N LEU A 29 -10.20 19.54 -1.64
CA LEU A 29 -10.21 18.23 -2.21
C LEU A 29 -11.33 17.57 -1.39
N PRO A 30 -12.45 17.10 -1.98
CA PRO A 30 -13.15 16.06 -1.27
C PRO A 30 -12.02 15.09 -0.91
N VAL A 31 -11.86 14.81 0.39
CA VAL A 31 -11.17 13.61 0.82
C VAL A 31 -11.99 12.53 0.13
N THR A 32 -11.64 12.26 -1.12
CA THR A 32 -12.21 11.22 -1.92
C THR A 32 -11.87 10.05 -1.05
N GLU A 33 -12.88 9.50 -0.38
CA GLU A 33 -12.73 8.21 0.24
C GLU A 33 -12.34 7.32 -0.93
N CYS A 34 -11.02 7.17 -1.11
CA CYS A 34 -10.45 6.46 -2.24
C CYS A 34 -10.99 5.07 -2.07
N GLU A 35 -12.02 4.75 -2.84
CA GLU A 35 -12.53 3.41 -2.95
C GLU A 35 -11.33 2.59 -3.38
N THR A 36 -10.74 1.86 -2.43
CA THR A 36 -9.57 1.04 -2.69
C THR A 36 -9.91 0.12 -3.83
N LEU A 37 -9.29 0.35 -4.98
CA LEU A 37 -9.54 -0.46 -6.15
C LEU A 37 -8.81 -1.78 -5.98
N LEU A 38 -9.42 -2.84 -6.49
CA LEU A 38 -8.81 -4.16 -6.50
C LEU A 38 -7.42 -4.12 -7.16
N GLU A 39 -7.29 -3.36 -8.25
CA GLU A 39 -6.02 -3.23 -8.99
C GLU A 39 -4.90 -2.60 -8.15
N ASP A 40 -5.22 -1.64 -7.28
CA ASP A 40 -4.24 -0.98 -6.41
C ASP A 40 -3.65 -1.96 -5.38
N VAL A 41 -4.38 -3.04 -5.07
CA VAL A 41 -3.93 -4.09 -4.14
C VAL A 41 -3.33 -5.28 -4.89
N LEU A 42 -3.93 -5.71 -5.99
CA LEU A 42 -3.44 -6.88 -6.74
C LEU A 42 -2.11 -6.60 -7.43
N ARG A 43 -1.95 -5.46 -8.11
CA ARG A 43 -0.74 -5.20 -8.90
C ARG A 43 0.55 -5.26 -8.06
N PRO A 44 0.63 -4.64 -6.87
CA PRO A 44 1.83 -4.76 -6.03
C PRO A 44 2.08 -6.18 -5.52
N LEU A 45 1.01 -6.96 -5.26
CA LEU A 45 1.14 -8.35 -4.81
C LEU A 45 1.65 -9.27 -5.92
N GLU A 46 1.14 -9.10 -7.14
CA GLU A 46 1.57 -9.85 -8.32
C GLU A 46 3.02 -9.51 -8.68
N GLN A 47 3.37 -8.22 -8.71
CA GLN A 47 4.75 -7.79 -8.91
C GLN A 47 5.68 -8.40 -7.86
N ALA A 48 5.23 -8.42 -6.59
CA ALA A 48 6.01 -9.02 -5.53
C ALA A 48 6.18 -10.54 -5.70
N LEU A 49 5.17 -11.22 -6.23
CA LEU A 49 5.21 -12.65 -6.50
C LEU A 49 6.19 -12.98 -7.64
N ASP A 50 6.17 -12.19 -8.73
CA ASP A 50 7.11 -12.34 -9.85
C ASP A 50 8.56 -12.22 -9.40
N ASP A 51 8.87 -11.26 -8.52
CA ASP A 51 10.21 -11.09 -7.97
C ASP A 51 10.65 -12.33 -7.14
N CYS A 52 9.70 -12.99 -6.47
CA CYS A 52 9.95 -14.22 -5.73
C CYS A 52 10.16 -15.44 -6.63
N HIS A 53 9.59 -15.45 -7.84
CA HIS A 53 9.61 -16.59 -8.75
C HIS A 53 11.02 -16.96 -9.22
N GLY A 54 11.94 -15.99 -9.27
CA GLY A 54 13.35 -16.23 -9.64
C GLY A 54 14.21 -16.86 -8.53
N HIS A 55 13.81 -16.73 -7.27
CA HIS A 55 14.66 -17.02 -6.11
C HIS A 55 14.08 -18.10 -5.19
N THR A 56 12.76 -18.27 -5.23
CA THR A 56 12.02 -19.20 -4.36
C THR A 56 11.62 -20.45 -5.15
N LYS A 57 11.34 -21.55 -4.43
CA LYS A 57 10.78 -22.77 -5.04
C LYS A 57 9.48 -22.45 -5.76
N LYS A 58 9.35 -22.92 -7.00
CA LYS A 58 8.14 -22.80 -7.83
C LYS A 58 6.85 -23.14 -7.07
N GLN A 59 6.87 -24.21 -6.26
CA GLN A 59 5.70 -24.63 -5.46
C GLN A 59 5.22 -23.54 -4.47
N VAL A 60 6.13 -22.74 -3.91
CA VAL A 60 5.78 -21.65 -3.00
C VAL A 60 5.12 -20.53 -3.78
N CYS A 61 5.67 -20.15 -4.93
CA CYS A 61 5.07 -19.16 -5.81
C CYS A 61 3.68 -19.60 -6.32
N ASP A 62 3.52 -20.87 -6.72
CA ASP A 62 2.23 -21.45 -7.10
C ASP A 62 1.20 -21.40 -5.94
N ASP A 63 1.61 -21.69 -4.70
CA ASP A 63 0.73 -21.59 -3.52
C ASP A 63 0.32 -20.14 -3.24
N ILE A 64 1.25 -19.19 -3.35
CA ILE A 64 0.95 -17.76 -3.18
C ILE A 64 0.00 -17.28 -4.29
N SER A 65 0.29 -17.62 -5.56
CA SER A 65 -0.56 -17.28 -6.71
C SER A 65 -2.00 -17.76 -6.51
N ARG A 66 -2.17 -19.02 -6.10
CA ARG A 66 -3.49 -19.59 -5.78
C ARG A 66 -4.21 -18.79 -4.69
N ARG A 67 -3.50 -18.30 -3.67
CA ARG A 67 -4.08 -17.50 -2.59
C ARG A 67 -4.43 -16.09 -3.02
N LEU A 68 -3.63 -15.48 -3.92
CA LEU A 68 -3.98 -14.19 -4.53
C LEU A 68 -5.24 -14.29 -5.38
N ALA A 69 -5.43 -15.40 -6.11
CA ALA A 69 -6.68 -15.65 -6.83
C ALA A 69 -7.89 -15.73 -5.87
N LEU A 70 -7.74 -16.40 -4.71
CA LEU A 70 -8.80 -16.42 -3.69
C LEU A 70 -9.10 -15.04 -3.11
N LEU A 71 -8.08 -14.21 -2.88
CA LEU A 71 -8.24 -12.82 -2.47
C LEU A 71 -9.06 -12.05 -3.53
N GLN A 72 -8.72 -12.20 -4.81
CA GLN A 72 -9.44 -11.57 -5.92
C GLN A 72 -10.91 -12.00 -5.97
N GLU A 73 -11.18 -13.30 -5.89
CA GLU A 73 -12.55 -13.84 -5.87
C GLU A 73 -13.38 -13.29 -4.70
N GLN A 74 -12.78 -13.23 -3.50
CA GLN A 74 -13.42 -12.67 -2.31
C GLN A 74 -13.69 -11.18 -2.46
N TRP A 75 -12.77 -10.44 -3.10
CA TRP A 75 -12.91 -9.00 -3.32
C TRP A 75 -14.01 -8.66 -4.32
N VAL A 76 -14.00 -9.30 -5.49
CA VAL A 76 -15.00 -9.12 -6.55
C VAL A 76 -16.36 -9.65 -6.11
N GLY A 77 -16.36 -10.77 -5.37
CA GLY A 77 -17.56 -11.33 -4.74
C GLY A 77 -18.13 -10.51 -3.59
N GLY A 78 -17.50 -9.38 -3.21
CA GLY A 78 -17.97 -8.50 -2.15
C GLY A 78 -17.93 -9.13 -0.75
N LYS A 79 -17.14 -10.20 -0.55
CA LYS A 79 -17.01 -10.89 0.74
C LYS A 79 -16.09 -10.16 1.71
N LEU A 80 -15.24 -9.28 1.19
CA LEU A 80 -14.34 -8.47 1.99
C LEU A 80 -15.01 -7.15 2.40
N SER A 81 -15.01 -6.91 3.70
CA SER A 81 -15.49 -5.67 4.29
C SER A 81 -14.60 -4.47 3.92
N THR A 82 -15.18 -3.28 3.89
CA THR A 82 -14.48 -2.01 3.65
C THR A 82 -13.21 -1.83 4.52
N PRO A 83 -13.22 -2.09 5.85
CA PRO A 83 -12.01 -2.00 6.66
C PRO A 83 -10.89 -2.96 6.21
N VAL A 84 -11.23 -4.18 5.75
CA VAL A 84 -10.24 -5.13 5.21
C VAL A 84 -9.62 -4.59 3.93
N LYS A 85 -10.44 -4.06 3.02
CA LYS A 85 -9.95 -3.46 1.76
C LYS A 85 -9.01 -2.28 2.00
N LYS A 86 -9.39 -1.37 2.89
CA LYS A 86 -8.57 -0.21 3.29
C LYS A 86 -7.25 -0.62 3.92
N ARG A 87 -7.27 -1.60 4.83
CA ARG A 87 -6.05 -2.11 5.46
C ARG A 87 -5.17 -2.88 4.49
N MET A 88 -5.74 -3.61 3.53
CA MET A 88 -4.95 -4.27 2.49
C MET A 88 -4.21 -3.27 1.61
N ALA A 89 -4.82 -2.14 1.24
CA ALA A 89 -4.12 -1.08 0.53
C ALA A 89 -2.95 -0.49 1.33
N LEU A 90 -3.08 -0.37 2.65
CA LEU A 90 -1.94 0.01 3.49
C LEU A 90 -0.86 -1.08 3.52
N LEU A 91 -1.25 -2.36 3.60
CA LEU A 91 -0.30 -3.48 3.61
C LEU A 91 0.55 -3.51 2.33
N VAL A 92 -0.07 -3.38 1.15
CA VAL A 92 0.69 -3.35 -0.12
C VAL A 92 1.52 -2.08 -0.28
N GLN A 93 1.08 -0.95 0.28
CA GLN A 93 1.89 0.26 0.32
C GLN A 93 3.17 0.05 1.15
N GLU A 94 3.07 -0.56 2.33
CA GLU A 94 4.23 -0.89 3.16
C GLU A 94 5.12 -1.96 2.51
N LEU A 95 4.54 -2.95 1.83
CA LEU A 95 5.26 -3.95 1.03
C LEU A 95 6.12 -3.28 -0.06
N SER A 96 5.56 -2.29 -0.75
CA SER A 96 6.24 -1.54 -1.82
C SER A 96 7.35 -0.63 -1.29
N ASN A 97 7.19 -0.14 -0.05
CA ASN A 97 8.17 0.67 0.66
C ASN A 97 9.27 -0.17 1.37
N HIS A 98 9.31 -1.49 1.14
CA HIS A 98 10.20 -2.43 1.82
C HIS A 98 10.07 -2.44 3.36
N ARG A 99 8.91 -2.04 3.88
CA ARG A 99 8.61 -1.98 5.32
C ARG A 99 7.91 -3.25 5.78
N TRP A 100 8.66 -4.34 5.83
CA TRP A 100 8.14 -5.68 6.14
C TRP A 100 7.49 -5.76 7.53
N ASP A 101 8.09 -5.12 8.54
CA ASP A 101 7.55 -5.14 9.91
C ASP A 101 6.20 -4.41 10.02
N ALA A 102 6.05 -3.30 9.29
CA ALA A 102 4.79 -2.55 9.23
C ALA A 102 3.70 -3.35 8.50
N ALA A 103 4.05 -4.04 7.42
CA ALA A 103 3.14 -4.96 6.73
C ALA A 103 2.70 -6.12 7.66
N ASP A 104 3.62 -6.67 8.46
CA ASP A 104 3.32 -7.71 9.45
C ASP A 104 2.42 -7.20 10.59
N ASP A 105 2.56 -5.95 11.01
CA ASP A 105 1.66 -5.33 12.00
C ASP A 105 0.24 -5.17 11.48
N ILE A 106 0.08 -4.75 10.22
CA ILE A 106 -1.23 -4.66 9.55
C ILE A 106 -1.84 -6.07 9.42
N HIS A 107 -1.04 -7.06 9.03
CA HIS A 107 -1.46 -8.46 9.00
C HIS A 107 -1.95 -8.94 10.38
N ARG A 108 -1.21 -8.64 11.46
CA ARG A 108 -1.62 -8.98 12.83
C ARG A 108 -2.94 -8.31 13.20
N SER A 109 -3.12 -7.03 12.88
CA SER A 109 -4.39 -6.33 13.11
C SER A 109 -5.55 -6.97 12.33
N LEU A 110 -5.34 -7.33 11.06
CA LEU A 110 -6.35 -8.02 10.25
C LEU A 110 -6.70 -9.41 10.80
N MET A 111 -5.71 -10.14 11.34
CA MET A 111 -5.93 -11.44 11.98
C MET A 111 -6.69 -11.34 13.30
N VAL A 112 -6.68 -10.19 13.97
CA VAL A 112 -7.45 -9.98 15.21
C VAL A 112 -8.89 -9.59 14.89
N ASP A 113 -9.08 -8.63 13.97
CA ASP A 113 -10.40 -8.04 13.73
C ASP A 113 -11.23 -8.82 12.69
N HIS A 114 -10.57 -9.42 11.68
CA HIS A 114 -11.22 -9.96 10.47
C HIS A 114 -10.67 -11.34 10.05
N VAL A 115 -10.28 -12.18 11.01
CA VAL A 115 -9.72 -13.54 10.74
C VAL A 115 -10.56 -14.39 9.79
N THR A 116 -11.88 -14.34 9.94
CA THR A 116 -12.81 -15.15 9.15
C THR A 116 -12.78 -14.80 7.66
N GLU A 117 -12.51 -13.54 7.33
CA GLU A 117 -12.43 -13.03 5.96
C GLU A 117 -11.04 -13.27 5.35
N VAL A 118 -9.98 -13.08 6.15
CA VAL A 118 -8.61 -13.03 5.62
C VAL A 118 -7.85 -14.35 5.72
N SER A 119 -8.17 -15.23 6.68
CA SER A 119 -7.36 -16.42 7.01
C SER A 119 -7.05 -17.36 5.83
N GLN A 120 -7.97 -17.47 4.85
CA GLN A 120 -7.84 -18.39 3.72
C GLN A 120 -6.68 -18.03 2.78
N TRP A 121 -6.49 -16.73 2.51
CA TRP A 121 -5.49 -16.22 1.57
C TRP A 121 -4.33 -15.50 2.28
N MET A 122 -4.55 -14.98 3.48
CA MET A 122 -3.56 -14.18 4.22
C MET A 122 -2.28 -14.95 4.54
N VAL A 123 -2.33 -16.27 4.72
CA VAL A 123 -1.11 -17.07 4.92
C VAL A 123 -0.18 -17.03 3.70
N GLY A 124 -0.71 -16.80 2.50
CA GLY A 124 0.06 -16.59 1.27
C GLY A 124 0.70 -15.20 1.24
N VAL A 125 -0.04 -14.19 1.68
CA VAL A 125 0.48 -12.82 1.83
C VAL A 125 1.60 -12.78 2.88
N LYS A 126 1.41 -13.46 4.03
CA LYS A 126 2.46 -13.59 5.05
C LYS A 126 3.72 -14.27 4.50
N ARG A 127 3.53 -15.33 3.70
CA ARG A 127 4.64 -16.01 3.02
C ARG A 127 5.34 -15.03 2.07
N LEU A 128 4.59 -14.32 1.24
CA LEU A 128 5.11 -13.34 0.29
C LEU A 128 5.96 -12.26 0.98
N ILE A 129 5.50 -11.70 2.11
CA ILE A 129 6.27 -10.74 2.93
C ILE A 129 7.61 -11.35 3.39
N ALA A 130 7.58 -12.60 3.87
CA ALA A 130 8.79 -13.27 4.34
C ALA A 130 9.78 -13.59 3.21
N GLU A 131 9.30 -14.03 2.04
CA GLU A 131 10.14 -14.27 0.86
C GLU A 131 10.75 -12.94 0.37
N LYS A 132 9.95 -11.87 0.26
CA LYS A 132 10.41 -10.52 -0.09
C LYS A 132 11.46 -9.95 0.86
N ARG A 133 11.29 -10.14 2.15
CA ARG A 133 12.28 -9.78 3.17
C ARG A 133 13.58 -10.56 2.98
N SER A 134 13.49 -11.85 2.69
CA SER A 134 14.66 -12.72 2.47
C SER A 134 15.44 -12.29 1.23
N LEU A 135 14.74 -11.96 0.14
CA LEU A 135 15.32 -11.40 -1.08
C LEU A 135 16.11 -10.10 -0.83
N SER A 136 15.47 -9.15 -0.13
CA SER A 136 16.11 -7.87 0.20
C SER A 136 17.31 -8.05 1.13
N SER A 137 17.31 -9.09 1.98
CA SER A 137 18.45 -9.42 2.83
C SER A 137 19.60 -10.09 2.06
N GLU A 138 19.32 -10.88 1.04
CA GLU A 138 20.33 -11.57 0.23
C GLU A 138 21.11 -10.59 -0.66
N GLU A 139 20.46 -9.50 -1.11
CA GLU A 139 21.08 -8.42 -1.90
C GLU A 139 22.16 -7.63 -1.13
N THR A 140 22.14 -7.65 0.22
CA THR A 140 23.16 -7.00 1.05
C THR A 140 24.33 -7.90 1.45
N ALA A 141 24.28 -9.20 1.13
CA ALA A 141 25.32 -10.16 1.51
C ALA A 141 26.40 -10.38 0.44
N THR A 142 26.21 -9.90 -0.79
CA THR A 142 27.14 -10.15 -1.91
C THR A 142 28.18 -9.04 -2.15
N ALA A 143 28.24 -8.01 -1.31
CA ALA A 143 29.22 -6.91 -1.41
C ALA A 143 30.36 -6.97 -0.37
N THR A 144 30.77 -8.16 0.11
CA THR A 144 31.99 -8.30 0.91
C THR A 144 32.66 -9.66 0.67
N THR A 145 33.17 -9.91 -0.53
CA THR A 145 34.31 -10.83 -0.74
C THR A 145 35.01 -10.53 -2.08
N GLU A 146 35.53 -9.32 -2.25
CA GLU A 146 36.58 -9.08 -3.25
C GLU A 146 37.43 -7.89 -2.80
N GLU A 147 38.58 -8.18 -2.19
CA GLU A 147 39.85 -7.41 -2.26
C GLU A 147 40.74 -7.81 -1.08
N ASN A 148 41.42 -8.95 -1.19
CA ASN A 148 42.79 -9.06 -0.68
C ASN A 148 43.51 -10.22 -1.38
N GLN A 149 43.67 -10.13 -2.71
CA GLN A 149 44.68 -10.90 -3.40
C GLN A 149 45.87 -9.97 -3.65
N THR A 150 46.76 -9.95 -2.65
CA THR A 150 48.07 -9.32 -2.66
C THR A 150 48.81 -9.63 -3.96
N THR A 151 49.27 -8.55 -4.59
CA THR A 151 50.09 -8.47 -5.79
C THR A 151 51.43 -9.22 -5.70
N PRO A 152 52.05 -9.53 -6.86
CA PRO A 152 53.10 -10.53 -7.01
C PRO A 152 54.50 -9.98 -6.69
N GLY A 153 55.33 -10.81 -6.06
CA GLY A 153 56.77 -10.55 -5.99
C GLY A 153 57.45 -11.27 -4.83
N VAL A 154 58.18 -12.34 -5.14
CA VAL A 154 59.52 -12.52 -4.57
C VAL A 154 60.38 -13.38 -5.50
N GLN A 155 61.52 -12.80 -5.82
CA GLN A 155 62.65 -13.30 -6.59
C GLN A 155 63.59 -14.08 -5.65
N GLN A 156 64.57 -14.79 -6.23
CA GLN A 156 65.77 -15.42 -5.62
C GLN A 156 65.57 -16.80 -4.96
N ASP A 157 66.48 -17.78 -5.03
CA ASP A 157 67.96 -17.88 -5.17
C ASP A 157 68.32 -19.40 -5.32
N PRO A 158 69.58 -19.89 -5.33
CA PRO A 158 70.87 -19.41 -5.83
C PRO A 158 71.35 -20.11 -7.12
#